data_AF-A0A938N2U5-F1
#
_entry.id   AF-A0A938N2U5-F1
#
_cell.length_a   1.000
_cell.length_b   1.000
_cell.length_c   1.000
_cell.angle_alpha   90.00
_cell.angle_beta   90.00
_cell.angle_gamma   90.00
#
_symmetry.space_group_name_H-M   'P 1'
#
loop_
_entity.id
_entity.type
_entity.pdbx_description
1 polymer ?
#
loop_
_entity_poly.entity_id
_entity_poly.type
_entity_poly.pdbx_seq_one_letter_code
_entity_poly.pdbx_strand_id
1 'polypeptide(L)'
;MNRSDRFPQALLIVGFLTVIAGVPLVQTGIELRRGEPVRCTDLFRHSPTTDNLRRFEQSLEDTSWLNDAVRPPLQRALFATLRDAGNPVVTGREGWLFYRSGVEALFLADRPRPREAGSAWVDPEPGETSRESVVKAIVHFRDQLRQRGVQLLVVPVPDKASVYPDRLSLRAANRWHEFRSPTEGLLADLHSLNVETVDLFAAFRDAREKDAAVRLERPYYLAHDTHWTPAGARLAAETVAAKLRQLNWVPEVPYPYATKPFRVRRSGDIPQMMRMSGTASRLAATVVECDQVIDPFFSG
;
A
#
# COMPACT_ATOMS: atom_id res chain seq x y z
N MET A 1 15.08 -20.57 -34.53
CA MET A 1 15.30 -20.21 -33.11
C MET A 1 16.80 -20.02 -32.92
N ASN A 2 17.27 -18.77 -32.90
CA ASN A 2 18.69 -18.41 -33.07
C ASN A 2 19.54 -18.72 -31.83
N ARG A 3 20.78 -19.18 -32.06
CA ARG A 3 21.78 -19.50 -31.02
C ARG A 3 22.15 -18.30 -30.11
N SER A 4 21.87 -17.07 -30.53
CA SER A 4 22.21 -15.84 -29.80
C SER A 4 21.37 -15.59 -28.54
N ASP A 5 20.13 -16.11 -28.47
CA ASP A 5 19.25 -15.91 -27.30
C ASP A 5 19.49 -16.91 -26.18
N ARG A 6 20.22 -18.00 -26.46
CA ARG A 6 20.51 -19.06 -25.47
C ARG A 6 21.58 -18.68 -24.46
N PHE A 7 22.50 -17.79 -24.84
CA PHE A 7 23.58 -17.36 -23.97
C PHE A 7 23.10 -16.52 -22.78
N PRO A 8 22.29 -15.45 -22.96
CA PRO A 8 21.73 -14.71 -21.82
C PRO A 8 20.76 -15.55 -20.98
N GLN A 9 20.00 -16.46 -21.60
CA GLN A 9 19.15 -17.41 -20.88
C GLN A 9 19.94 -18.39 -20.02
N ALA A 10 21.01 -18.98 -20.57
CA ALA A 10 21.89 -19.88 -19.83
C ALA A 10 22.58 -19.16 -18.68
N LEU A 11 22.98 -17.90 -18.88
CA LEU A 11 23.63 -17.08 -17.85
C LEU A 11 22.66 -16.73 -16.71
N LEU A 12 21.39 -16.43 -17.03
CA LEU A 12 20.32 -16.26 -16.04
C LEU A 12 20.01 -17.57 -15.30
N ILE A 13 19.94 -18.70 -16.00
CA ILE A 13 19.70 -20.02 -15.39
C ILE A 13 20.86 -20.38 -14.45
N VAL A 14 22.11 -20.22 -14.88
CA VAL A 14 23.28 -20.49 -14.04
C VAL A 14 23.33 -19.54 -12.85
N GLY A 15 23.03 -18.26 -13.03
CA GLY A 15 22.92 -17.30 -11.93
C GLY A 15 21.84 -17.70 -10.92
N PHE A 16 20.66 -18.08 -11.40
CA PHE A 16 19.54 -18.53 -10.57
C PHE A 16 19.88 -19.81 -9.79
N LEU A 17 20.49 -20.80 -10.45
CA LEU A 17 20.95 -22.04 -9.82
C LEU A 17 22.07 -21.78 -8.80
N THR A 18 22.96 -20.82 -9.08
CA THR A 18 24.02 -20.42 -8.14
C THR A 18 23.43 -19.78 -6.87
N VAL A 19 22.35 -19.00 -6.99
CA VAL A 19 21.64 -18.45 -5.82
C VAL A 19 20.94 -19.56 -5.04
N ILE A 20 20.22 -20.46 -5.72
CA ILE A 20 19.50 -21.57 -5.08
C ILE A 20 20.45 -22.52 -4.36
N ALA A 21 21.58 -22.89 -4.98
CA ALA A 21 22.51 -23.85 -4.40
C ALA A 21 23.57 -23.21 -3.50
N GLY A 22 24.01 -21.99 -3.82
CA GLY A 22 25.08 -21.30 -3.10
C GLY A 22 24.66 -20.88 -1.70
N VAL A 23 23.41 -20.43 -1.52
CA VAL A 23 22.90 -19.98 -0.23
C VAL A 23 22.88 -21.13 0.82
N PRO A 24 22.30 -22.31 0.54
CA PRO A 24 22.35 -23.45 1.46
C PRO A 24 23.77 -23.94 1.76
N LEU A 25 24.66 -23.93 0.77
CA LEU A 25 26.05 -24.39 0.93
C LEU A 25 26.86 -23.46 1.84
N VAL A 26 26.73 -22.14 1.64
CA VAL A 26 27.38 -21.14 2.49
C VAL A 26 26.80 -21.17 3.91
N GLN A 27 25.49 -21.30 4.04
CA GLN A 27 24.81 -21.44 5.33
C GLN A 27 25.30 -22.67 6.09
N THR A 28 25.34 -23.83 5.42
CA THR A 28 25.85 -25.08 6.01
C THR A 28 27.30 -24.91 6.48
N GLY A 29 28.15 -24.24 5.69
CA GLY A 29 29.53 -23.95 6.07
C GLY A 29 29.66 -23.04 7.31
N ILE A 30 28.76 -22.06 7.47
CA ILE A 30 28.75 -21.16 8.63
C ILE A 30 28.21 -21.88 9.87
N GLU A 31 27.14 -22.66 9.75
CA GLU A 31 26.55 -23.47 10.83
C GLU A 31 27.60 -24.46 11.37
N LEU A 32 28.29 -25.19 10.47
CA LEU A 32 29.40 -26.08 10.84
C LEU A 32 30.55 -25.35 11.53
N ARG A 33 30.88 -24.13 11.09
CA ARG A 33 31.96 -23.33 11.70
C ARG A 33 31.58 -22.77 13.07
N ARG A 34 30.29 -22.54 13.34
CA ARG A 34 29.75 -22.06 14.62
C ARG A 34 29.38 -23.17 15.58
N GLY A 35 29.49 -24.44 15.16
CA GLY A 35 29.08 -25.60 15.96
C GLY A 35 27.55 -25.72 16.10
N GLU A 36 26.79 -25.08 15.21
CA GLU A 36 25.34 -25.15 15.19
C GLU A 36 24.88 -26.38 14.38
N PRO A 37 23.75 -27.01 14.74
CA PRO A 37 23.19 -28.13 13.98
C PRO A 37 22.77 -27.66 12.58
N VAL A 38 23.08 -28.47 11.56
CA VAL A 38 22.76 -28.15 10.16
C VAL A 38 21.25 -28.16 9.93
N ARG A 39 20.64 -26.99 9.77
CA ARG A 39 19.17 -26.84 9.76
C ARG A 39 18.50 -27.46 8.54
N CYS A 40 19.21 -27.60 7.42
CA CYS A 40 18.70 -28.29 6.22
C CYS A 40 18.31 -29.75 6.52
N THR A 41 18.92 -30.37 7.53
CA THR A 41 18.58 -31.74 7.96
C THR A 41 17.28 -31.83 8.75
N ASP A 42 16.74 -30.71 9.26
CA ASP A 42 15.50 -30.69 10.05
C ASP A 42 14.26 -31.02 9.20
N LEU A 43 14.34 -30.79 7.88
CA LEU A 43 13.34 -31.21 6.89
C LEU A 43 13.13 -32.73 6.89
N PHE A 44 14.20 -33.49 7.15
CA PHE A 44 14.18 -34.96 7.14
C PHE A 44 13.99 -35.56 8.54
N ARG A 45 13.97 -34.72 9.58
CA ARG A 45 13.78 -35.15 10.98
C ARG A 45 12.33 -35.14 11.44
N HIS A 46 11.44 -34.54 10.66
CA HIS A 46 10.02 -34.42 10.99
C HIS A 46 9.15 -34.98 9.86
N SER A 47 8.02 -35.58 10.21
CA SER A 47 7.05 -36.05 9.20
C SER A 47 6.55 -34.87 8.35
N PRO A 48 6.39 -35.04 7.03
CA PRO A 48 6.02 -33.97 6.11
C PRO A 48 4.53 -33.61 6.27
N THR A 49 4.22 -32.82 7.30
CA THR A 49 2.91 -32.22 7.55
C THR A 49 2.93 -30.74 7.18
N THR A 50 1.77 -30.16 6.88
CA THR A 50 1.61 -28.75 6.52
C THR A 50 2.19 -27.81 7.57
N ASP A 51 2.04 -28.14 8.85
CA ASP A 51 2.58 -27.36 9.96
C ASP A 51 4.11 -27.43 10.04
N ASN A 52 4.71 -28.60 9.77
CA ASN A 52 6.16 -28.77 9.79
C ASN A 52 6.83 -28.11 8.58
N LEU A 53 6.20 -28.17 7.40
CA LEU A 53 6.64 -27.44 6.22
C LEU A 53 6.59 -25.92 6.44
N ARG A 54 5.54 -25.42 7.10
CA ARG A 54 5.42 -24.00 7.45
C ARG A 54 6.45 -23.56 8.47
N ARG A 55 6.75 -24.35 9.51
CA ARG A 55 7.84 -24.07 10.45
C ARG A 55 9.21 -24.07 9.78
N PHE A 56 9.42 -24.96 8.81
CA PHE A 56 10.64 -24.99 8.02
C PHE A 56 10.76 -23.77 7.09
N GLU A 57 9.67 -23.35 6.46
CA GLU A 57 9.62 -22.12 5.65
C GLU A 57 9.88 -20.87 6.49
N GLN A 58 9.27 -20.78 7.68
CA GLN A 58 9.52 -19.72 8.65
C GLN A 58 10.97 -19.70 9.14
N SER A 59 11.58 -20.88 9.40
CA SER A 59 12.97 -20.95 9.84
C SER A 59 13.98 -20.59 8.75
N LEU A 60 13.59 -20.75 7.47
CA LEU A 60 14.34 -20.24 6.32
C LEU A 60 14.16 -18.72 6.16
N GLU A 61 12.96 -18.18 6.37
CA GLU A 61 12.72 -16.72 6.39
C GLU A 61 13.47 -16.01 7.53
N ASP A 62 13.57 -16.66 8.70
CA ASP A 62 14.29 -16.20 9.90
C ASP A 62 15.82 -16.21 9.75
N THR A 63 16.35 -16.61 8.59
CA THR A 63 17.77 -16.46 8.23
C THR A 63 18.08 -14.98 7.93
N SER A 64 17.86 -14.12 8.93
CA SER A 64 18.00 -12.65 8.88
C SER A 64 19.36 -12.22 8.32
N TRP A 65 20.45 -12.92 8.63
CA TRP A 65 21.79 -12.48 8.21
C TRP A 65 22.01 -12.49 6.68
N LEU A 66 21.44 -13.45 5.94
CA LEU A 66 21.68 -13.58 4.50
C LEU A 66 20.70 -12.71 3.70
N ASN A 67 19.45 -12.62 4.17
CA ASN A 67 18.50 -11.62 3.69
C ASN A 67 19.04 -10.20 3.92
N ASP A 68 19.59 -9.89 5.09
CA ASP A 68 20.08 -8.53 5.40
C ASP A 68 21.38 -8.18 4.67
N ALA A 69 22.24 -9.15 4.35
CA ALA A 69 23.52 -8.90 3.67
C ALA A 69 23.41 -8.88 2.13
N VAL A 70 22.62 -9.78 1.54
CA VAL A 70 22.56 -9.98 0.08
C VAL A 70 21.43 -9.17 -0.56
N ARG A 71 20.30 -9.01 0.13
CA ARG A 71 19.12 -8.32 -0.42
C ARG A 71 19.37 -6.84 -0.71
N PRO A 72 20.04 -6.05 0.15
CA PRO A 72 20.27 -4.63 -0.14
C PRO A 72 21.18 -4.35 -1.36
N PRO A 73 22.34 -5.02 -1.57
CA PRO A 73 23.13 -4.82 -2.80
C PRO A 73 22.42 -5.36 -4.04
N LEU A 74 21.72 -6.50 -3.95
CA LEU A 74 20.96 -7.05 -5.08
C LEU A 74 19.78 -6.15 -5.47
N GLN A 75 18.99 -5.67 -4.52
CA GLN A 75 17.91 -4.71 -4.77
C GLN A 75 18.44 -3.38 -5.33
N ARG A 76 19.60 -2.90 -4.86
CA ARG A 76 20.25 -1.72 -5.46
C ARG A 76 20.64 -1.95 -6.92
N ALA A 77 21.20 -3.13 -7.24
CA ALA A 77 21.53 -3.48 -8.62
C ALA A 77 20.26 -3.58 -9.47
N LEU A 78 19.23 -4.31 -9.01
CA LEU A 78 17.95 -4.47 -9.71
C LEU A 78 17.20 -3.15 -9.90
N PHE A 79 17.18 -2.26 -8.91
CA PHE A 79 16.59 -0.93 -9.06
C PHE A 79 17.38 -0.08 -10.06
N ALA A 80 18.71 -0.12 -10.02
CA ALA A 80 19.55 0.64 -10.95
C ALA A 80 19.45 0.13 -12.39
N THR A 81 19.31 -1.18 -12.61
CA THR A 81 19.31 -1.79 -13.94
C THR A 81 17.92 -2.03 -14.51
N LEU A 82 16.92 -2.38 -13.69
CA LEU A 82 15.57 -2.76 -14.12
C LEU A 82 14.49 -1.79 -13.63
N ARG A 83 14.84 -0.78 -12.81
CA ARG A 83 13.87 0.07 -12.06
C ARG A 83 12.88 -0.74 -11.22
N ASP A 84 13.27 -1.96 -10.85
CA ASP A 84 12.49 -2.81 -9.98
C ASP A 84 12.70 -2.35 -8.53
N ALA A 85 11.68 -1.73 -7.96
CA ALA A 85 11.68 -1.24 -6.59
C ALA A 85 11.44 -2.37 -5.56
N GLY A 86 11.27 -3.61 -6.00
CA GLY A 86 11.05 -4.78 -5.17
C GLY A 86 9.63 -4.89 -4.62
N ASN A 87 9.36 -5.96 -3.87
CA ASN A 87 8.15 -6.08 -3.07
C ASN A 87 8.36 -5.24 -1.78
N PRO A 88 7.62 -4.12 -1.55
CA PRO A 88 6.22 -3.92 -1.97
C PRO A 88 5.93 -2.67 -2.84
N VAL A 89 6.75 -2.35 -3.83
CA VAL A 89 6.64 -1.11 -4.62
C VAL A 89 6.41 -1.37 -6.11
N VAL A 90 5.68 -0.46 -6.76
CA VAL A 90 5.46 -0.40 -8.21
C VAL A 90 5.95 0.96 -8.72
N THR A 91 6.90 0.95 -9.65
CA THR A 91 7.45 2.18 -10.24
C THR A 91 6.50 2.73 -11.31
N GLY A 92 6.06 3.98 -11.14
CA GLY A 92 5.26 4.72 -12.11
C GLY A 92 6.09 5.66 -13.00
N ARG A 93 5.41 6.64 -13.57
CA ARG A 93 5.98 7.66 -14.47
C ARG A 93 6.42 8.89 -13.67
N GLU A 94 7.34 9.67 -14.25
CA GLU A 94 7.74 10.98 -13.69
C GLU A 94 8.20 10.92 -12.21
N GLY A 95 8.85 9.81 -11.83
CA GLY A 95 9.34 9.59 -10.46
C GLY A 95 8.28 9.11 -9.47
N TRP A 96 7.02 8.94 -9.86
CA TRP A 96 6.00 8.42 -8.95
C TRP A 96 6.26 6.96 -8.58
N LEU A 97 6.13 6.64 -7.30
CA LEU A 97 6.22 5.29 -6.76
C LEU A 97 4.87 4.92 -6.15
N PHE A 98 4.41 3.69 -6.34
CA PHE A 98 3.12 3.23 -5.83
C PHE A 98 3.31 2.06 -4.88
N TYR A 99 2.46 1.98 -3.86
CA TYR A 99 2.41 0.81 -3.00
C TYR A 99 1.72 -0.34 -3.73
N ARG A 100 2.39 -1.48 -3.82
CA ARG A 100 1.94 -2.64 -4.60
C ARG A 100 0.55 -3.12 -4.18
N SER A 101 0.30 -3.25 -2.89
CA SER A 101 -1.00 -3.70 -2.38
C SER A 101 -2.14 -2.74 -2.78
N GLY A 102 -1.88 -1.43 -2.83
CA GLY A 102 -2.85 -0.44 -3.33
C GLY A 102 -3.16 -0.62 -4.82
N VAL A 103 -2.13 -0.88 -5.63
CA VAL A 103 -2.30 -1.18 -7.07
C VAL A 103 -3.05 -2.50 -7.26
N GLU A 104 -2.72 -3.52 -6.47
CA GLU A 104 -3.39 -4.83 -6.49
C GLU A 104 -4.86 -4.76 -6.09
N ALA A 105 -5.20 -3.88 -5.15
CA ALA A 105 -6.59 -3.64 -4.77
C ALA A 105 -7.46 -3.20 -5.97
N LEU A 106 -6.89 -2.53 -6.98
CA LEU A 106 -7.62 -2.10 -8.18
C LEU A 106 -8.12 -3.26 -9.06
N PHE A 107 -7.58 -4.47 -8.92
CA PHE A 107 -7.97 -5.62 -9.75
C PHE A 107 -8.20 -6.91 -8.97
N LEU A 108 -7.95 -6.92 -7.66
CA LEU A 108 -8.22 -8.05 -6.77
C LEU A 108 -9.47 -7.87 -5.90
N ALA A 109 -10.07 -6.67 -5.84
CA ALA A 109 -11.21 -6.38 -4.95
C ALA A 109 -12.41 -7.33 -5.16
N ASP A 110 -12.63 -7.79 -6.39
CA ASP A 110 -13.79 -8.61 -6.75
C ASP A 110 -13.42 -10.10 -6.94
N ARG A 111 -12.22 -10.51 -6.54
CA ARG A 111 -11.83 -11.92 -6.57
C ARG A 111 -12.21 -12.60 -5.26
N PRO A 112 -12.70 -13.85 -5.31
CA PRO A 112 -12.76 -14.70 -4.13
C PRO A 112 -11.33 -14.84 -3.59
N ARG A 113 -11.07 -14.35 -2.37
CA ARG A 113 -9.79 -14.59 -1.72
C ARG A 113 -9.83 -15.97 -1.05
N PRO A 114 -8.79 -16.79 -1.17
CA PRO A 114 -8.59 -17.92 -0.25
C PRO A 114 -8.62 -17.38 1.19
N ARG A 115 -9.18 -18.14 2.15
CA ARG A 115 -9.08 -17.82 3.58
C ARG A 115 -7.59 -17.69 3.95
N GLU A 116 -7.07 -16.48 4.00
CA GLU A 116 -5.81 -16.19 4.69
C GLU A 116 -6.19 -16.05 6.16
N ALA A 117 -5.53 -16.81 7.05
CA ALA A 117 -5.90 -16.99 8.45
C ALA A 117 -5.65 -15.75 9.34
N GLY A 118 -6.09 -14.57 8.90
CA GLY A 118 -5.78 -13.28 9.52
C GLY A 118 -6.92 -12.70 10.35
N SER A 119 -8.19 -12.89 9.96
CA SER A 119 -9.32 -12.41 10.78
C SER A 119 -10.65 -13.06 10.39
N ALA A 120 -11.22 -13.85 11.30
CA ALA A 120 -12.54 -14.49 11.14
C ALA A 120 -13.71 -13.51 10.89
N TRP A 121 -13.49 -12.20 11.09
CA TRP A 121 -14.49 -11.14 10.91
C TRP A 121 -14.49 -10.49 9.52
N VAL A 122 -13.46 -10.74 8.70
CA VAL A 122 -13.30 -10.13 7.36
C VAL A 122 -13.06 -11.18 6.27
N ASP A 123 -12.69 -12.41 6.64
CA ASP A 123 -12.49 -13.48 5.68
C ASP A 123 -13.84 -13.86 5.03
N PRO A 124 -13.94 -13.90 3.70
CA PRO A 124 -15.18 -14.25 3.02
C PRO A 124 -15.56 -15.71 3.28
N GLU A 125 -16.86 -15.98 3.40
CA GLU A 125 -17.36 -17.36 3.44
C GLU A 125 -17.22 -18.03 2.05
N PRO A 126 -17.21 -19.37 1.96
CA PRO A 126 -17.10 -20.06 0.67
C PRO A 126 -18.18 -19.61 -0.33
N GLY A 127 -17.74 -19.06 -1.46
CA GLY A 127 -18.62 -18.53 -2.51
C GLY A 127 -18.93 -17.03 -2.38
N GLU A 128 -18.46 -16.37 -1.33
CA GLU A 128 -18.59 -14.93 -1.11
C GLU A 128 -17.37 -14.17 -1.66
N THR A 129 -17.61 -12.99 -2.23
CA THR A 129 -16.53 -12.09 -2.66
C THR A 129 -15.95 -11.32 -1.47
N SER A 130 -14.71 -10.84 -1.60
CA SER A 130 -14.11 -9.99 -0.57
C SER A 130 -14.94 -8.72 -0.30
N ARG A 131 -15.61 -8.17 -1.31
CA ARG A 131 -16.45 -6.98 -1.17
C ARG A 131 -17.69 -7.25 -0.33
N GLU A 132 -18.42 -8.34 -0.60
CA GLU A 132 -19.63 -8.71 0.15
C GLU A 132 -19.34 -8.90 1.64
N SER A 133 -18.23 -9.57 1.98
CA SER A 133 -17.80 -9.75 3.37
C SER A 133 -17.54 -8.40 4.06
N VAL A 134 -16.83 -7.49 3.38
CA VAL A 134 -16.58 -6.13 3.90
C VAL A 134 -17.88 -5.34 4.10
N VAL A 135 -18.81 -5.41 3.15
CA VAL A 135 -20.14 -4.76 3.27
C VAL A 135 -20.88 -5.30 4.49
N LYS A 136 -20.94 -6.62 4.66
CA LYS A 136 -21.59 -7.25 5.83
C LYS A 136 -20.96 -6.81 7.15
N ALA A 137 -19.63 -6.77 7.22
CA ALA A 137 -18.93 -6.33 8.42
C ALA A 137 -19.24 -4.86 8.78
N ILE A 138 -19.24 -3.97 7.79
CA ILE A 138 -19.58 -2.55 7.99
C ILE A 138 -21.03 -2.38 8.44
N VAL A 139 -21.97 -3.09 7.81
CA VAL A 139 -23.40 -3.06 8.15
C VAL A 139 -23.61 -3.57 9.57
N HIS A 140 -22.97 -4.68 9.94
CA HIS A 140 -23.03 -5.23 11.29
C HIS A 140 -22.50 -4.22 12.31
N PHE A 141 -21.36 -3.58 12.03
CA PHE A 141 -20.78 -2.58 12.90
C PHE A 141 -21.66 -1.32 13.04
N ARG A 142 -22.24 -0.85 11.94
CA ARG A 142 -23.23 0.24 11.94
C ARG A 142 -24.38 -0.09 12.89
N ASP A 143 -24.94 -1.29 12.81
CA ASP A 143 -26.10 -1.68 13.61
C ASP A 143 -25.76 -1.74 15.09
N GLN A 144 -24.56 -2.22 15.44
CA GLN A 144 -24.04 -2.17 16.80
C GLN A 144 -23.88 -0.74 17.34
N LEU A 145 -23.38 0.18 16.51
CA LEU A 145 -23.24 1.60 16.88
C LEU A 145 -24.60 2.27 17.05
N ARG A 146 -25.55 1.98 16.16
CA ARG A 146 -26.91 2.52 16.21
C ARG A 146 -27.66 2.10 17.48
N GLN A 147 -27.47 0.87 17.94
CA GLN A 147 -28.02 0.40 19.24
C GLN A 147 -27.52 1.22 20.44
N ARG A 148 -26.38 1.92 20.29
CA ARG A 148 -25.77 2.79 21.31
C ARG A 148 -26.01 4.27 21.05
N GLY A 149 -26.86 4.62 20.08
CA GLY A 149 -27.11 6.01 19.69
C GLY A 149 -25.94 6.68 18.95
N VAL A 150 -24.97 5.91 18.45
CA VAL A 150 -23.80 6.42 17.72
C VAL A 150 -24.07 6.33 16.21
N GLN A 151 -23.82 7.42 15.49
CA GLN A 151 -23.92 7.47 14.03
C GLN A 151 -22.58 7.07 13.39
N LEU A 152 -22.64 6.30 12.29
CA LEU A 152 -21.46 5.88 11.54
C LEU A 152 -21.39 6.61 10.19
N LEU A 153 -20.29 7.32 9.96
CA LEU A 153 -19.90 7.82 8.64
C LEU A 153 -18.71 7.01 8.13
N VAL A 154 -18.87 6.33 7.01
CA VAL A 154 -17.78 5.56 6.39
C VAL A 154 -17.07 6.42 5.34
N VAL A 155 -15.75 6.57 5.45
CA VAL A 155 -14.95 7.40 4.54
C VAL A 155 -13.84 6.54 3.93
N PRO A 156 -14.12 5.79 2.85
CA PRO A 156 -13.09 5.04 2.14
C PRO A 156 -12.07 6.01 1.52
N VAL A 157 -10.81 5.88 1.92
CA VAL A 157 -9.73 6.72 1.39
C VAL A 157 -9.27 6.15 0.04
N PRO A 158 -9.31 6.94 -1.05
CA PRO A 158 -8.93 6.45 -2.37
C PRO A 158 -7.43 6.23 -2.39
N ASP A 159 -6.99 5.05 -2.84
CA ASP A 159 -5.56 4.78 -2.94
C ASP A 159 -4.91 5.66 -4.02
N LYS A 160 -3.60 5.88 -3.90
CA LYS A 160 -2.86 6.75 -4.83
C LYS A 160 -2.99 6.32 -6.29
N ALA A 161 -3.05 5.02 -6.58
CA ALA A 161 -3.22 4.49 -7.92
C ALA A 161 -4.65 4.68 -8.45
N SER A 162 -5.68 4.66 -7.59
CA SER A 162 -7.04 5.07 -7.97
C SER A 162 -7.10 6.54 -8.39
N VAL A 163 -6.39 7.42 -7.66
CA VAL A 163 -6.40 8.86 -7.95
C VAL A 163 -5.50 9.22 -9.14
N TYR A 164 -4.36 8.55 -9.30
CA TYR A 164 -3.34 8.85 -10.31
C TYR A 164 -3.02 7.67 -11.26
N PRO A 165 -4.01 7.11 -11.97
CA PRO A 165 -3.76 6.01 -12.90
C PRO A 165 -2.87 6.45 -14.08
N ASP A 166 -2.92 7.72 -14.48
CA ASP A 166 -2.05 8.35 -15.49
C ASP A 166 -0.56 8.40 -15.08
N ARG A 167 -0.29 8.52 -13.78
CA ARG A 167 1.07 8.44 -13.23
C ARG A 167 1.49 7.00 -13.00
N LEU A 168 0.55 6.07 -12.83
CA LEU A 168 0.86 4.64 -12.78
C LEU A 168 1.25 4.09 -14.16
N SER A 169 0.50 4.43 -15.22
CA SER A 169 0.72 3.87 -16.57
C SER A 169 0.41 4.86 -17.68
N LEU A 170 1.22 4.80 -18.74
CA LEU A 170 1.02 5.60 -19.96
C LEU A 170 -0.34 5.30 -20.62
N ARG A 171 -0.87 4.07 -20.46
CA ARG A 171 -2.16 3.66 -21.02
C ARG A 171 -3.34 4.46 -20.46
N ALA A 172 -3.20 4.99 -19.25
CA ALA A 172 -4.23 5.81 -18.60
C ALA A 172 -4.00 7.32 -18.77
N ALA A 173 -2.92 7.76 -19.43
CA ALA A 173 -2.53 9.17 -19.51
C ALA A 173 -3.64 10.10 -20.02
N ASN A 174 -4.42 9.65 -21.01
CA ASN A 174 -5.50 10.44 -21.60
C ASN A 174 -6.90 10.00 -21.12
N ARG A 175 -6.98 8.99 -20.26
CA ARG A 175 -8.25 8.35 -19.84
C ARG A 175 -8.37 8.22 -18.32
N TRP A 176 -7.55 8.95 -17.57
CA TRP A 176 -7.53 8.85 -16.11
C TRP A 176 -8.86 9.29 -15.48
N HIS A 177 -9.57 10.23 -16.09
CA HIS A 177 -10.90 10.68 -15.65
C HIS A 177 -12.00 9.62 -15.86
N GLU A 178 -11.81 8.69 -16.80
CA GLU A 178 -12.70 7.56 -17.03
C GLU A 178 -12.47 6.41 -16.05
N PHE A 179 -11.31 6.39 -15.38
CA PHE A 179 -11.00 5.33 -14.43
C PHE A 179 -11.99 5.35 -13.27
N ARG A 180 -12.46 4.17 -12.88
CA ARG A 180 -13.35 3.94 -11.75
C ARG A 180 -12.74 2.86 -10.88
N SER A 181 -12.56 3.16 -9.61
CA SER A 181 -11.99 2.20 -8.66
C SER A 181 -13.04 1.13 -8.32
N PRO A 182 -12.67 -0.16 -8.13
CA PRO A 182 -13.61 -1.15 -7.61
C PRO A 182 -14.24 -0.74 -6.27
N THR A 183 -13.54 0.07 -5.46
CA THR A 183 -14.07 0.63 -4.21
C THR A 183 -15.29 1.54 -4.40
N GLU A 184 -15.50 2.10 -5.60
CA GLU A 184 -16.73 2.85 -5.90
C GLU A 184 -17.96 1.94 -5.90
N GLY A 185 -17.79 0.65 -6.25
CA GLY A 185 -18.86 -0.34 -6.09
C GLY A 185 -19.16 -0.64 -4.63
N LEU A 186 -18.15 -0.71 -3.75
CA LEU A 186 -18.36 -0.80 -2.30
C LEU A 186 -19.18 0.40 -1.78
N LEU A 187 -18.88 1.62 -2.24
CA LEU A 187 -19.65 2.81 -1.87
C LEU A 187 -21.11 2.71 -2.30
N ALA A 188 -21.38 2.21 -3.51
CA ALA A 188 -22.74 2.00 -4.01
C ALA A 188 -23.50 0.95 -3.18
N ASP A 189 -22.86 -0.16 -2.84
CA ASP A 189 -23.45 -1.22 -2.02
C ASP A 189 -23.80 -0.69 -0.62
N LEU A 190 -22.88 0.03 0.03
CA LEU A 190 -23.09 0.67 1.33
C LEU A 190 -24.24 1.69 1.30
N HIS A 191 -24.30 2.53 0.26
CA HIS A 191 -25.38 3.49 0.07
C HIS A 191 -26.74 2.80 -0.09
N SER A 192 -26.81 1.72 -0.88
CA SER A 192 -28.06 0.94 -1.07
C SER A 192 -28.59 0.33 0.23
N LEU A 193 -27.69 0.10 1.21
CA LEU A 193 -28.00 -0.43 2.53
C LEU A 193 -28.21 0.64 3.59
N ASN A 194 -28.32 1.92 3.21
CA ASN A 194 -28.47 3.07 4.12
C ASN A 194 -27.30 3.20 5.12
N VAL A 195 -26.08 2.97 4.65
CA VAL A 195 -24.86 3.35 5.37
C VAL A 195 -24.42 4.71 4.84
N GLU A 196 -24.22 5.69 5.73
CA GLU A 196 -23.72 7.01 5.32
C GLU A 196 -22.25 6.92 4.89
N THR A 197 -21.95 7.46 3.71
CA THR A 197 -20.60 7.44 3.13
C THR A 197 -20.16 8.80 2.61
N VAL A 198 -18.84 8.97 2.44
CA VAL A 198 -18.24 10.09 1.70
C VAL A 198 -17.50 9.53 0.48
N ASP A 199 -17.88 10.02 -0.70
CA ASP A 199 -17.19 9.67 -1.95
C ASP A 199 -15.98 10.58 -2.19
N LEU A 200 -14.85 10.19 -1.61
CA LEU A 200 -13.57 10.84 -1.87
C LEU A 200 -13.00 10.52 -3.27
N PHE A 201 -13.44 9.46 -3.95
CA PHE A 201 -12.97 9.14 -5.30
C PHE A 201 -13.47 10.21 -6.28
N ALA A 202 -14.76 10.54 -6.21
CA ALA A 202 -15.33 11.65 -6.98
C ALA A 202 -14.68 12.99 -6.62
N ALA A 203 -14.52 13.29 -5.32
CA ALA A 203 -13.94 14.56 -4.89
C ALA A 203 -12.51 14.78 -5.44
N PHE A 204 -11.65 13.76 -5.40
CA PHE A 204 -10.29 13.86 -5.94
C PHE A 204 -10.27 13.94 -7.46
N ARG A 205 -11.14 13.19 -8.15
CA ARG A 205 -11.26 13.25 -9.62
C ARG A 205 -11.69 14.66 -10.06
N ASP A 206 -12.74 15.20 -9.47
CA ASP A 206 -13.27 16.53 -9.79
C ASP A 206 -12.24 17.63 -9.51
N ALA A 207 -11.50 17.52 -8.40
CA ALA A 207 -10.44 18.46 -8.06
C ALA A 207 -9.30 18.43 -9.09
N ARG A 208 -8.87 17.24 -9.51
CA ARG A 208 -7.87 17.07 -10.57
C ARG A 208 -8.36 17.60 -11.91
N GLU A 209 -9.63 17.39 -12.26
CA GLU A 209 -10.22 17.91 -13.51
C GLU A 209 -10.24 19.43 -13.53
N LYS A 210 -10.65 20.06 -12.42
CA LYS A 210 -10.62 21.51 -12.26
C LYS A 210 -9.22 22.08 -12.40
N ASP A 211 -8.23 21.48 -11.74
CA ASP A 211 -6.83 21.90 -11.83
C ASP A 211 -6.28 21.74 -13.25
N ALA A 212 -6.61 20.63 -13.93
CA ALA A 212 -6.20 20.39 -15.31
C ALA A 212 -6.79 21.42 -16.29
N ALA A 213 -8.05 21.82 -16.09
CA ALA A 213 -8.72 22.81 -16.93
C ALA A 213 -8.01 24.19 -16.90
N VAL A 214 -7.38 24.54 -15.78
CA VAL A 214 -6.62 25.79 -15.61
C VAL A 214 -5.10 25.60 -15.68
N ARG A 215 -4.62 24.41 -16.06
CA ARG A 215 -3.19 24.03 -16.11
C ARG A 215 -2.44 24.26 -14.78
N LEU A 216 -3.13 24.04 -13.66
CA LEU A 216 -2.53 24.11 -12.33
C LEU A 216 -1.93 22.74 -11.96
N GLU A 217 -0.64 22.71 -11.70
CA GLU A 217 0.03 21.51 -11.20
C GLU A 217 -0.04 21.45 -9.67
N ARG A 218 -1.12 20.84 -9.15
CA ARG A 218 -1.30 20.60 -7.72
C ARG A 218 -1.45 19.10 -7.44
N PRO A 219 -0.40 18.41 -6.95
CA PRO A 219 -0.54 17.01 -6.56
C PRO A 219 -1.30 16.90 -5.24
N TYR A 220 -2.24 15.96 -5.18
CA TYR A 220 -3.01 15.56 -4.00
C TYR A 220 -2.38 14.36 -3.26
N TYR A 221 -1.41 13.71 -3.88
CA TYR A 221 -0.57 12.67 -3.29
C TYR A 221 0.92 12.97 -3.46
N LEU A 222 1.71 12.53 -2.50
CA LEU A 222 3.17 12.64 -2.57
C LEU A 222 3.73 11.57 -3.54
N ALA A 223 4.71 11.97 -4.36
CA ALA A 223 5.24 11.09 -5.41
C ALA A 223 5.91 9.82 -4.85
N HIS A 224 6.70 9.96 -3.78
CA HIS A 224 7.46 8.87 -3.15
C HIS A 224 6.86 8.42 -1.80
N ASP A 225 5.61 8.76 -1.51
CA ASP A 225 4.97 8.42 -0.23
C ASP A 225 3.56 7.88 -0.47
N THR A 226 3.07 6.97 0.37
CA THR A 226 1.72 6.42 0.25
C THR A 226 0.64 7.43 0.60
N HIS A 227 0.98 8.50 1.30
CA HIS A 227 0.05 9.50 1.82
C HIS A 227 -0.19 10.66 0.87
N TRP A 228 -1.31 11.34 1.12
CA TRP A 228 -1.70 12.57 0.47
C TRP A 228 -0.71 13.72 0.72
N THR A 229 -0.77 14.74 -0.14
CA THR A 229 -0.20 16.06 0.19
C THR A 229 -1.13 16.80 1.15
N PRO A 230 -0.69 17.90 1.78
CA PRO A 230 -1.57 18.75 2.57
C PRO A 230 -2.78 19.28 1.79
N ALA A 231 -2.64 19.49 0.48
CA ALA A 231 -3.77 19.82 -0.39
C ALA A 231 -4.78 18.67 -0.50
N GLY A 232 -4.31 17.42 -0.62
CA GLY A 232 -5.18 16.23 -0.61
C GLY A 232 -5.88 16.02 0.73
N ALA A 233 -5.14 16.21 1.83
CA ALA A 233 -5.69 16.16 3.18
C ALA A 233 -6.79 17.20 3.39
N ARG A 234 -6.54 18.44 2.95
CA ARG A 234 -7.51 19.54 3.02
C ARG A 234 -8.76 19.25 2.19
N LEU A 235 -8.59 18.81 0.94
CA LEU A 235 -9.71 18.46 0.06
C LEU A 235 -10.62 17.40 0.70
N ALA A 236 -10.04 16.35 1.28
CA ALA A 236 -10.82 15.32 1.94
C ALA A 236 -11.50 15.85 3.21
N ALA A 237 -10.79 16.61 4.04
CA ALA A 237 -11.36 17.20 5.25
C ALA A 237 -12.53 18.14 4.93
N GLU A 238 -12.41 18.98 3.91
CA GLU A 238 -13.49 19.87 3.44
C GLU A 238 -14.68 19.06 2.92
N THR A 239 -14.42 17.98 2.16
CA THR A 239 -15.47 17.09 1.64
C THR A 239 -16.23 16.38 2.76
N VAL A 240 -15.50 15.84 3.75
CA VAL A 240 -16.10 15.19 4.93
C VAL A 240 -16.88 16.20 5.76
N ALA A 241 -16.33 17.39 6.00
CA ALA A 241 -17.02 18.45 6.72
C ALA A 241 -18.31 18.91 6.02
N ALA A 242 -18.30 19.00 4.69
CA ALA A 242 -19.50 19.31 3.91
C ALA A 242 -20.58 18.22 4.10
N LYS A 243 -20.21 16.93 4.03
CA LYS A 243 -21.15 15.82 4.27
C LYS A 243 -21.71 15.85 5.70
N LEU A 244 -20.88 16.08 6.71
CA LEU A 244 -21.32 16.19 8.11
C LEU A 244 -22.33 17.33 8.30
N ARG A 245 -22.12 18.49 7.65
CA ARG A 245 -23.09 19.61 7.67
C ARG A 245 -24.39 19.23 6.99
N GLN A 246 -24.35 18.57 5.83
CA GLN A 246 -25.54 18.09 5.14
C GLN A 246 -26.37 17.12 5.98
N LEU A 247 -25.71 16.27 6.77
CA LEU A 247 -26.36 15.33 7.68
C LEU A 247 -26.81 15.96 9.00
N ASN A 248 -26.48 17.23 9.25
CA ASN A 248 -26.66 17.90 10.55
C ASN A 248 -25.97 17.13 11.71
N TRP A 249 -24.81 16.51 11.45
CA TRP A 249 -24.00 15.78 12.43
C TRP A 249 -22.85 16.62 13.01
N VAL A 250 -22.88 17.93 12.80
CA VAL A 250 -21.85 18.84 13.31
C VAL A 250 -22.27 19.30 14.70
N PRO A 251 -21.46 19.02 15.75
CA PRO A 251 -21.71 19.56 17.07
C PRO A 251 -21.55 21.09 17.06
N GLU A 252 -22.20 21.79 17.99
CA GLU A 252 -21.84 23.17 18.27
C GLU A 252 -20.36 23.23 18.66
N VAL A 253 -19.57 23.97 17.89
CA VAL A 253 -18.14 24.09 18.13
C VAL A 253 -17.92 25.28 19.08
N PRO A 254 -17.41 25.08 20.30
CA PRO A 254 -17.33 26.16 21.28
C PRO A 254 -16.19 27.16 20.99
N TYR A 255 -15.28 26.86 20.05
CA TYR A 255 -14.15 27.72 19.71
C TYR A 255 -13.65 27.51 18.27
N PRO A 256 -13.10 28.55 17.63
CA PRO A 256 -12.49 28.43 16.31
C PRO A 256 -11.11 27.76 16.40
N TYR A 257 -10.80 26.89 15.42
CA TYR A 257 -9.43 26.43 15.19
C TYR A 257 -8.67 27.45 14.34
N ALA A 258 -7.40 27.69 14.67
CA ALA A 258 -6.50 28.49 13.86
C ALA A 258 -5.48 27.60 13.14
N THR A 259 -4.97 28.06 12.00
CA THR A 259 -3.84 27.42 11.32
C THR A 259 -2.68 28.37 11.15
N LYS A 260 -1.45 27.85 11.21
CA LYS A 260 -0.25 28.59 10.80
C LYS A 260 0.55 27.81 9.76
N PRO A 261 1.21 28.49 8.81
CA PRO A 261 2.12 27.84 7.88
C PRO A 261 3.25 27.12 8.62
N PHE A 262 3.57 25.91 8.18
CA PHE A 262 4.64 25.09 8.71
C PHE A 262 5.32 24.31 7.59
N ARG A 263 6.60 23.98 7.77
CA ARG A 263 7.39 23.26 6.77
C ARG A 263 7.90 21.97 7.38
N VAL A 264 7.61 20.86 6.71
CA VAL A 264 8.11 19.54 7.12
C VAL A 264 8.98 18.97 6.02
N ARG A 265 10.15 18.48 6.39
CA ARG A 265 11.02 17.71 5.49
C ARG A 265 10.63 16.25 5.57
N ARG A 266 10.24 15.63 4.44
CA ARG A 266 9.85 14.22 4.36
C ARG A 266 10.60 13.51 3.24
N SER A 267 11.12 12.31 3.53
CA SER A 267 11.79 11.46 2.54
C SER A 267 10.85 10.47 1.83
N GLY A 268 9.62 10.35 2.31
CA GLY A 268 8.66 9.33 1.86
C GLY A 268 8.77 8.02 2.65
N ASP A 269 7.66 7.32 2.85
CA ASP A 269 7.60 5.98 3.46
C ASP A 269 8.00 4.87 2.47
N ILE A 270 7.66 5.00 1.18
CA ILE A 270 7.96 3.99 0.15
C ILE A 270 9.47 3.68 0.08
N PRO A 271 10.40 4.65 0.08
CA PRO A 271 11.84 4.36 0.10
C PRO A 271 12.30 3.61 1.36
N GLN A 272 11.62 3.79 2.49
CA GLN A 272 11.89 3.05 3.72
C GLN A 272 11.39 1.61 3.59
N MET A 273 10.20 1.41 3.01
CA MET A 273 9.62 0.08 2.75
C MET A 273 10.47 -0.75 1.79
N MET A 274 11.17 -0.11 0.85
CA MET A 274 12.11 -0.78 -0.05
C MET A 274 13.32 -1.39 0.68
N ARG A 275 13.51 -1.10 1.98
CA ARG A 275 14.66 -1.54 2.81
C ARG A 275 16.02 -1.28 2.14
N MET A 276 16.07 -0.29 1.27
CA MET A 276 17.30 0.08 0.55
C MET A 276 18.16 0.96 1.46
N SER A 277 18.89 0.32 2.37
CA SER A 277 19.93 0.97 3.20
C SER A 277 20.85 1.81 2.30
N GLY A 278 20.90 3.12 2.57
CA GLY A 278 21.72 4.09 1.83
C GLY A 278 21.05 4.75 0.61
N THR A 279 19.90 4.28 0.11
CA THR A 279 19.23 4.91 -1.06
C THR A 279 18.14 5.90 -0.69
N ALA A 280 17.61 5.82 0.54
CA ALA A 280 16.82 6.91 1.14
C ALA A 280 17.59 8.26 1.17
N SER A 281 18.92 8.22 1.09
CA SER A 281 19.77 9.42 0.96
C SER A 281 19.79 10.02 -0.45
N ARG A 282 19.43 9.24 -1.49
CA ARG A 282 19.45 9.67 -2.90
C ARG A 282 18.10 10.16 -3.41
N LEU A 283 17.00 9.70 -2.84
CA LEU A 283 15.70 10.32 -3.05
C LEU A 283 15.66 11.58 -2.18
N ALA A 284 15.78 12.74 -2.82
CA ALA A 284 15.85 14.01 -2.12
C ALA A 284 14.62 14.17 -1.21
N ALA A 285 14.86 14.33 0.08
CA ALA A 285 13.80 14.64 1.02
C ALA A 285 13.10 15.93 0.59
N THR A 286 11.81 15.84 0.32
CA THR A 286 10.98 16.95 -0.15
C THR A 286 10.57 17.81 1.03
N VAL A 287 10.69 19.13 0.88
CA VAL A 287 10.07 20.08 1.82
C VAL A 287 8.61 20.24 1.40
N VAL A 288 7.71 19.94 2.33
CA VAL A 288 6.27 20.05 2.14
C VAL A 288 5.77 21.21 3.00
N GLU A 289 5.17 22.21 2.35
CA GLU A 289 4.41 23.26 3.02
C GLU A 289 3.09 22.67 3.53
N CYS A 290 2.82 22.82 4.81
CA CYS A 290 1.59 22.40 5.44
C CYS A 290 1.05 23.48 6.38
N ASP A 291 -0.18 23.28 6.84
CA ASP A 291 -0.81 24.13 7.83
C ASP A 291 -0.87 23.38 9.15
N GLN A 292 -0.15 23.87 10.16
CA GLN A 292 -0.25 23.34 11.51
C GLN A 292 -1.54 23.88 12.14
N VAL A 293 -2.43 22.97 12.56
CA VAL A 293 -3.60 23.30 13.35
C VAL A 293 -3.15 23.65 14.77
N ILE A 294 -3.57 24.83 15.24
CA ILE A 294 -3.31 25.31 16.59
C ILE A 294 -4.57 25.06 17.41
N ASP A 295 -4.44 24.17 18.40
CA ASP A 295 -5.48 23.94 19.39
C ASP A 295 -5.27 24.92 20.57
N PRO A 296 -6.26 25.80 20.87
CA PRO A 296 -6.15 26.73 21.99
C PRO A 296 -5.95 26.03 23.35
N PHE A 297 -6.33 24.76 23.51
CA PHE A 297 -6.18 24.03 24.78
C PHE A 297 -4.77 23.47 25.01
N PHE A 298 -3.94 23.37 23.97
CA PHE A 298 -2.57 22.82 24.05
C PHE A 298 -1.49 23.89 23.79
N SER A 299 -1.87 25.17 23.78
CA SER A 299 -0.97 26.32 23.59
C SER A 299 -0.37 26.82 24.92
N GLY A 300 0.20 25.90 25.71
CA GLY A 300 0.87 26.18 27.00
C GLY A 300 2.36 25.90 26.95
#